data_AF-A0AAD4Z1U2-F1
#
_entry.id   AF-A0AAD4Z1U2-F1
#
_cell.length_a   1.000
_cell.length_b   1.000
_cell.length_c   1.000
_cell.angle_alpha   90.00
_cell.angle_beta   90.00
_cell.angle_gamma   90.00
#
_symmetry.space_group_name_H-M   'P 1'
#
loop_
_entity.id
_entity.type
_entity.pdbx_description
1 polymer ?
#
loop_
_entity_poly.entity_id
_entity_poly.type
_entity_poly.pdbx_seq_one_letter_code
_entity_poly.pdbx_strand_id
1 'polypeptide(L)'
;MCLFRFKLRWMIPSFGDSGREVPAETQMLLLETREKSTVQNGLSKPTTENSLYILLLPVLDGPFRASLQGNTIPAHVDWFGWSTWDAFYHKVDPEGIEKGLKSLSEGGFPPKFLIIDEGWQNKVMEVEAEADETDSPYHATSVDRLTSIEENDTYFIEEEYGLKLVYACHALIGSWGGVLPTSEEMRKYDPWIKHIVQSPGNVSHVICTTLGPMEKYGIGMIAPSNIYRFYDDLHSYLASCNVDGVKVDVQNVLELLGSCYGGRVALMGRYQEALEESVIRNFHRNNLICGMSLSNDHIYSSSRVQLLGLLMGEIAVPDWDMFFSDHYTAEFHAAARAFGGCPVYVQLRRSH
;
A
#
# COMPACT_ATOMS: atom_id res chain seq x y z
N MET A 1 14.39 17.83 -5.33
CA MET A 1 13.44 16.70 -5.28
C MET A 1 12.30 17.07 -4.38
N CYS A 2 11.14 17.40 -4.93
CA CYS A 2 9.91 17.56 -4.14
C CYS A 2 9.24 16.19 -4.01
N LEU A 3 8.95 15.77 -2.77
CA LEU A 3 8.13 14.61 -2.49
C LEU A 3 6.79 15.07 -1.91
N PHE A 4 5.77 15.12 -2.77
CA PHE A 4 4.42 14.61 -2.51
C PHE A 4 3.53 14.85 -3.74
N ARG A 5 2.91 13.78 -4.26
CA ARG A 5 1.77 13.83 -5.19
C ARG A 5 0.80 12.77 -4.70
N PHE A 6 -0.37 13.16 -4.20
CA PHE A 6 -1.35 12.19 -3.72
C PHE A 6 -1.89 11.40 -4.91
N LYS A 7 -1.45 10.15 -5.03
CA LYS A 7 -2.07 9.14 -5.87
C LYS A 7 -2.19 7.90 -5.01
N LEU A 8 -3.41 7.41 -4.87
CA LEU A 8 -3.75 6.31 -3.97
C LEU A 8 -2.78 5.12 -4.17
N ARG A 9 -2.41 4.84 -5.43
CA ARG A 9 -1.60 3.67 -5.83
C ARG A 9 -0.08 3.88 -5.89
N TRP A 10 0.44 5.09 -6.12
CA TRP A 10 1.87 5.29 -6.42
C TRP A 10 2.37 6.67 -5.98
N MET A 11 3.63 6.78 -5.54
CA MET A 11 4.32 8.08 -5.50
C MET A 11 4.95 8.41 -6.84
N ILE A 12 4.87 9.68 -7.26
CA ILE A 12 5.64 10.20 -8.40
C ILE A 12 6.53 11.33 -7.89
N PRO A 13 7.86 11.14 -7.77
CA PRO A 13 8.76 12.21 -7.37
C PRO A 13 8.78 13.31 -8.44
N SER A 14 8.85 14.57 -8.01
CA SER A 14 8.98 15.72 -8.91
C SER A 14 10.40 16.29 -8.84
N PHE A 15 10.93 16.66 -9.99
CA PHE A 15 12.24 17.27 -10.16
C PHE A 15 12.07 18.67 -10.72
N GLY A 16 12.99 19.56 -10.37
CA GLY A 16 12.98 20.94 -10.80
C GLY A 16 14.31 21.60 -10.45
N ASP A 17 14.63 22.66 -11.19
CA ASP A 17 15.92 23.35 -11.08
C ASP A 17 15.79 24.66 -10.27
N SER A 18 14.60 24.95 -9.75
CA SER A 18 14.30 26.20 -9.06
C SER A 18 13.34 26.03 -7.88
N GLY A 19 13.50 26.86 -6.85
CA GLY A 19 12.61 26.91 -5.70
C GLY A 19 11.14 27.25 -6.03
N ARG A 20 10.87 27.93 -7.16
CA ARG A 20 9.49 28.23 -7.60
C ARG A 20 8.73 27.00 -8.10
N GLU A 21 9.46 25.93 -8.43
CA GLU A 21 8.92 24.66 -8.91
C GLU A 21 8.71 23.68 -7.74
N VAL A 22 8.96 24.12 -6.50
CA VAL A 22 8.68 23.38 -5.28
C VAL A 22 7.20 23.62 -4.94
N PRO A 23 6.32 22.63 -5.08
CA PRO A 23 4.91 22.71 -4.67
C PRO A 23 4.78 23.09 -3.19
N ALA A 24 3.71 23.80 -2.84
CA ALA A 24 3.50 24.27 -1.47
C ALA A 24 3.32 23.10 -0.48
N GLU A 25 2.84 21.97 -0.98
CA GLU A 25 2.67 20.71 -0.28
C GLU A 25 3.95 19.88 -0.16
N THR A 26 5.11 20.38 -0.59
CA THR A 26 6.38 19.62 -0.52
C THR A 26 6.70 19.24 0.92
N GLN A 27 6.79 17.94 1.18
CA GLN A 27 6.97 17.44 2.53
C GLN A 27 8.35 16.83 2.78
N MET A 28 9.16 16.63 1.75
CA MET A 28 10.60 16.36 1.85
C MET A 28 11.27 16.98 0.63
N LEU A 29 12.38 17.69 0.83
CA LEU A 29 13.14 18.29 -0.26
C LEU A 29 14.60 17.84 -0.26
N LEU A 30 15.00 17.06 -1.26
CA LEU A 30 16.42 16.78 -1.52
C LEU A 30 16.98 17.78 -2.53
N LEU A 31 17.95 18.58 -2.10
CA LEU A 31 18.64 19.57 -2.92
C LEU A 31 20.01 19.02 -3.30
N GLU A 32 20.26 18.84 -4.60
CA GLU A 32 21.63 18.63 -5.09
C GLU A 32 22.32 19.99 -5.20
N THR A 33 23.47 20.12 -4.56
CA THR A 33 24.37 21.26 -4.72
C THR A 33 25.69 20.76 -5.27
N ARG A 34 26.27 21.49 -6.22
CA ARG A 34 27.58 21.15 -6.79
C ARG A 34 28.58 22.17 -6.29
N GLU A 35 29.70 21.70 -5.75
CA GLU A 35 30.80 22.63 -5.47
C GLU A 35 31.28 23.24 -6.79
N LYS A 36 31.29 24.58 -6.86
CA LYS A 36 31.94 25.27 -7.97
C LYS A 36 33.45 25.16 -7.77
N SER A 37 34.12 24.34 -8.58
CA SER A 37 35.57 24.34 -8.65
C SER A 37 36.07 25.75 -8.99
N THR A 38 36.75 26.38 -8.04
CA THR A 38 37.33 27.71 -8.19
C THR A 38 38.76 27.58 -8.70
N VAL A 39 38.97 27.17 -9.96
CA VAL A 39 40.21 27.52 -10.68
C VAL A 39 39.95 27.66 -12.19
N GLN A 40 40.45 28.76 -12.73
CA GLN A 40 40.43 29.20 -14.13
C GLN A 40 41.12 28.23 -15.12
N ASN A 41 40.74 28.44 -16.39
CA ASN A 41 41.31 27.98 -17.65
C ASN A 41 40.71 26.72 -18.29
N GLY A 42 40.24 26.94 -19.52
CA GLY A 42 39.36 26.08 -20.29
C GLY A 42 39.88 24.66 -20.53
N LEU A 43 38.91 23.78 -20.76
CA LEU A 43 38.99 22.33 -20.96
C LEU A 43 39.17 21.50 -19.68
N SER A 44 38.08 21.35 -18.93
CA SER A 44 37.84 20.09 -18.20
C SER A 44 36.36 19.72 -18.31
N LYS A 45 36.08 18.44 -18.61
CA LYS A 45 34.73 17.86 -18.57
C LYS A 45 34.22 17.94 -17.13
N PRO A 46 32.92 18.17 -16.90
CA PRO A 46 32.36 18.17 -15.56
C PRO A 46 32.53 16.78 -14.95
N THR A 47 33.40 16.65 -13.94
CA THR A 47 33.52 15.43 -13.14
C THR A 47 32.39 15.42 -12.10
N THR A 48 31.74 14.27 -11.95
CA THR A 48 30.66 13.99 -10.99
C THR A 48 31.14 13.91 -9.53
N GLU A 49 32.34 14.39 -9.23
CA GLU A 49 33.06 13.99 -8.00
C GLU A 49 32.65 14.77 -6.74
N ASN A 50 32.05 15.96 -6.84
CA ASN A 50 31.66 16.76 -5.66
C ASN A 50 30.19 17.28 -5.72
N SER A 51 29.22 16.36 -5.78
CA SER A 51 27.81 16.68 -5.51
C SER A 51 27.52 16.52 -4.01
N LEU A 52 27.13 17.60 -3.35
CA LEU A 52 26.64 17.62 -1.98
C LEU A 52 25.11 17.64 -1.99
N TYR A 53 24.49 16.68 -1.32
CA TYR A 53 23.04 16.60 -1.19
C TYR A 53 22.58 17.13 0.17
N ILE A 54 21.61 18.05 0.17
CA ILE A 54 21.00 18.61 1.39
C ILE A 54 19.57 18.08 1.47
N LEU A 55 19.24 17.36 2.54
CA LEU A 55 17.89 16.89 2.82
C LEU A 55 17.20 17.87 3.78
N LEU A 56 16.10 18.46 3.33
CA LEU A 56 15.23 19.33 4.11
C LEU A 56 14.00 18.50 4.52
N LEU A 57 13.85 18.30 5.83
CA LEU A 57 12.71 17.64 6.45
C LEU A 57 11.87 18.69 7.20
N PRO A 58 10.54 18.71 7.03
CA PRO A 58 9.67 19.53 7.86
C PRO A 58 9.75 18.99 9.29
N VAL A 59 10.06 19.88 10.23
CA VAL A 59 9.99 19.55 11.65
C VAL A 59 8.52 19.42 12.02
N LEU A 60 8.10 18.23 12.44
CA LEU A 60 6.79 18.04 13.06
C LEU A 60 6.83 18.61 14.47
N ASP A 61 5.78 19.31 14.89
CA ASP A 61 5.62 19.74 16.29
C ASP A 61 5.42 18.50 17.18
N GLY A 62 6.45 18.12 17.94
CA GLY A 62 6.40 16.99 18.90
C GLY A 62 7.70 16.18 19.00
N PRO A 63 7.73 15.15 19.87
CA PRO A 63 8.88 14.24 19.98
C PRO A 63 9.06 13.42 18.69
N PHE A 64 10.07 13.81 17.91
CA PHE A 64 10.49 13.11 16.69
C PHE A 64 11.50 12.01 17.03
N ARG A 65 11.27 10.77 16.56
CA ARG A 65 12.24 9.67 16.64
C ARG A 65 12.86 9.45 15.26
N ALA A 66 14.14 9.77 15.12
CA ALA A 66 14.98 9.26 14.04
C ALA A 66 16.05 8.34 14.64
N SER A 67 16.27 7.19 14.02
CA SER A 67 17.36 6.29 14.33
C SER A 67 17.91 5.69 13.03
N LEU A 68 19.18 5.34 13.06
CA LEU A 68 19.94 4.84 11.91
C LEU A 68 19.99 3.30 11.89
N GLN A 69 19.20 2.64 12.73
CA GLN A 69 19.16 1.18 12.79
C GLN A 69 18.06 0.65 11.87
N GLY A 70 18.46 -0.04 10.81
CA GLY A 70 17.56 -0.83 10.00
C GLY A 70 16.90 -1.96 10.79
N ASN A 71 15.69 -2.33 10.39
CA ASN A 71 15.05 -3.55 10.86
C ASN A 71 15.72 -4.77 10.21
N THR A 72 15.69 -5.92 10.88
CA THR A 72 16.12 -7.18 10.25
C THR A 72 15.27 -7.45 9.01
N ILE A 73 15.92 -7.61 7.86
CA ILE A 73 15.26 -7.95 6.59
C ILE A 73 14.49 -9.27 6.78
N PRO A 74 13.18 -9.31 6.48
CA PRO A 74 12.41 -10.54 6.57
C PRO A 74 12.96 -11.60 5.61
N ALA A 75 13.11 -12.83 6.08
CA ALA A 75 13.65 -13.93 5.26
C ALA A 75 12.85 -14.24 3.99
N HIS A 76 11.59 -13.79 3.91
CA HIS A 76 10.73 -14.01 2.76
C HIS A 76 11.02 -13.08 1.57
N VAL A 77 11.83 -12.04 1.75
CA VAL A 77 12.24 -11.14 0.65
C VAL A 77 13.04 -11.90 -0.41
N ASP A 78 13.84 -12.89 0.02
CA ASP A 78 14.62 -13.76 -0.89
C ASP A 78 13.81 -14.89 -1.51
N TRP A 79 12.50 -14.94 -1.27
CA TRP A 79 11.64 -15.99 -1.79
C TRP A 79 10.85 -15.52 -3.00
N PHE A 80 10.63 -16.44 -3.93
CA PHE A 80 9.66 -16.25 -4.98
C PHE A 80 8.23 -16.41 -4.42
N GLY A 81 7.34 -15.48 -4.74
CA GLY A 81 5.94 -15.54 -4.32
C GLY A 81 4.95 -15.36 -5.47
N TRP A 82 3.68 -15.53 -5.15
CA TRP A 82 2.57 -15.32 -6.08
C TRP A 82 1.46 -14.49 -5.43
N SER A 83 0.82 -13.62 -6.21
CA SER A 83 -0.38 -12.89 -5.79
C SER A 83 -1.53 -13.14 -6.75
N THR A 84 -2.73 -13.23 -6.19
CA THR A 84 -3.94 -13.61 -6.93
C THR A 84 -4.63 -12.47 -7.69
N TRP A 85 -4.22 -11.21 -7.51
CA TRP A 85 -4.93 -10.03 -8.01
C TRP A 85 -5.30 -10.10 -9.50
N ASP A 86 -4.38 -10.37 -10.42
CA ASP A 86 -4.72 -10.39 -11.85
C ASP A 86 -5.27 -11.75 -12.34
N ALA A 87 -5.18 -12.79 -11.50
CA ALA A 87 -5.79 -14.08 -11.81
C ALA A 87 -7.32 -14.02 -11.62
N PHE A 88 -7.77 -13.27 -10.62
CA PHE A 88 -9.16 -13.30 -10.16
C PHE A 88 -9.83 -11.93 -10.01
N TYR A 89 -9.04 -10.85 -9.94
CA TYR A 89 -9.47 -9.51 -9.55
C TYR A 89 -10.41 -9.60 -8.35
N HIS A 90 -11.63 -9.10 -8.48
CA HIS A 90 -12.59 -9.01 -7.38
C HIS A 90 -13.28 -10.34 -7.00
N LYS A 91 -12.87 -11.49 -7.56
CA LYS A 91 -13.52 -12.78 -7.29
C LYS A 91 -12.52 -13.93 -7.18
N VAL A 92 -11.81 -13.96 -6.07
CA VAL A 92 -10.84 -15.02 -5.75
C VAL A 92 -11.55 -16.37 -5.68
N ASP A 93 -10.99 -17.35 -6.38
CA ASP A 93 -11.54 -18.69 -6.56
C ASP A 93 -10.58 -19.72 -5.92
N PRO A 94 -10.99 -20.46 -4.87
CA PRO A 94 -10.14 -21.46 -4.21
C PRO A 94 -9.56 -22.50 -5.19
N GLU A 95 -10.39 -23.03 -6.10
CA GLU A 95 -9.91 -23.98 -7.13
C GLU A 95 -8.92 -23.32 -8.08
N GLY A 96 -9.14 -22.03 -8.37
CA GLY A 96 -8.25 -21.23 -9.18
C GLY A 96 -6.87 -21.08 -8.52
N ILE A 97 -6.83 -20.86 -7.20
CA ILE A 97 -5.58 -20.78 -6.42
C ILE A 97 -4.83 -22.10 -6.54
N GLU A 98 -5.50 -23.23 -6.30
CA GLU A 98 -4.89 -24.57 -6.38
C GLU A 98 -4.28 -24.83 -7.77
N LYS A 99 -5.04 -24.55 -8.83
CA LYS A 99 -4.58 -24.68 -10.23
C LYS A 99 -3.36 -23.79 -10.51
N GLY A 100 -3.34 -22.56 -9.99
CA GLY A 100 -2.22 -21.63 -10.13
C GLY A 100 -0.95 -22.12 -9.41
N LEU A 101 -1.07 -22.54 -8.15
CA LEU A 101 0.04 -23.10 -7.37
C LEU A 101 0.63 -24.36 -8.02
N LYS A 102 -0.26 -25.24 -8.50
CA LYS A 102 0.15 -26.45 -9.23
C LYS A 102 0.90 -26.10 -10.52
N SER A 103 0.37 -25.18 -11.33
CA SER A 103 0.99 -24.77 -12.59
C SER A 103 2.38 -24.16 -12.39
N LEU A 104 2.55 -23.28 -11.39
CA LEU A 104 3.84 -22.69 -11.04
C LEU A 104 4.85 -23.77 -10.58
N SER A 105 4.38 -24.71 -9.77
CA SER A 105 5.21 -25.81 -9.27
C SER A 105 5.66 -26.76 -10.38
N GLU A 106 4.75 -27.16 -11.28
CA GLU A 106 5.05 -27.98 -12.47
C GLU A 106 5.99 -27.25 -13.44
N GLY A 107 5.89 -25.92 -13.52
CA GLY A 107 6.80 -25.06 -14.28
C GLY A 107 8.19 -24.91 -13.68
N GLY A 108 8.47 -25.49 -12.51
CA GLY A 108 9.77 -25.43 -11.83
C GLY A 108 9.98 -24.18 -10.96
N PHE A 109 8.94 -23.36 -10.76
CA PHE A 109 8.97 -22.14 -9.95
C PHE A 109 7.94 -22.18 -8.82
N PRO A 110 8.03 -23.13 -7.87
CA PRO A 110 7.06 -23.23 -6.78
C PRO A 110 7.15 -21.98 -5.87
N PRO A 111 6.06 -21.21 -5.71
CA PRO A 111 6.06 -20.07 -4.81
C PRO A 111 6.25 -20.53 -3.36
N LYS A 112 6.99 -19.74 -2.56
CA LYS A 112 7.14 -19.97 -1.12
C LYS A 112 6.25 -19.05 -0.29
N PHE A 113 5.64 -18.05 -0.89
CA PHE A 113 4.55 -17.32 -0.27
C PHE A 113 3.45 -17.01 -1.26
N LEU A 114 2.23 -16.91 -0.75
CA LEU A 114 1.02 -16.57 -1.49
C LEU A 114 0.40 -15.32 -0.87
N ILE A 115 -0.02 -14.37 -1.71
CA ILE A 115 -0.88 -13.26 -1.32
C ILE A 115 -2.26 -13.50 -1.94
N ILE A 116 -3.25 -13.80 -1.08
CA ILE A 116 -4.65 -13.77 -1.45
C ILE A 116 -5.06 -12.29 -1.50
N ASP A 117 -5.00 -11.70 -2.70
CA ASP A 117 -5.40 -10.32 -2.94
C ASP A 117 -6.93 -10.16 -2.84
N GLU A 118 -7.46 -8.95 -3.03
CA GLU A 118 -8.88 -8.71 -2.74
C GLU A 118 -9.83 -9.62 -3.53
N GLY A 119 -11.01 -9.86 -2.97
CA GLY A 119 -12.04 -10.71 -3.56
C GLY A 119 -12.36 -11.95 -2.73
N TRP A 120 -11.62 -12.19 -1.64
CA TRP A 120 -11.94 -13.21 -0.63
C TRP A 120 -12.99 -12.74 0.39
N GLN A 121 -13.24 -11.43 0.49
CA GLN A 121 -14.11 -10.87 1.50
C GLN A 121 -15.60 -10.92 1.12
N ASN A 122 -16.46 -10.93 2.14
CA ASN A 122 -17.88 -10.60 2.00
C ASN A 122 -18.09 -9.08 1.86
N LYS A 123 -18.53 -8.64 0.67
CA LYS A 123 -18.74 -7.22 0.36
C LYS A 123 -20.04 -6.96 -0.37
N VAL A 124 -20.52 -5.72 -0.28
CA VAL A 124 -21.54 -5.18 -1.19
C VAL A 124 -20.94 -4.10 -2.08
N MET A 125 -21.36 -4.08 -3.33
CA MET A 125 -21.02 -3.02 -4.27
C MET A 125 -22.13 -1.97 -4.25
N GLU A 126 -21.81 -0.74 -3.88
CA GLU A 126 -22.70 0.40 -4.13
C GLU A 126 -22.32 0.97 -5.51
N VAL A 127 -23.16 0.66 -6.51
CA VAL A 127 -23.00 1.06 -7.91
C VAL A 127 -24.13 2.02 -8.28
N GLU A 128 -23.82 2.96 -9.16
CA GLU A 128 -24.83 3.83 -9.77
C GLU A 128 -25.79 3.03 -10.66
N ALA A 129 -27.10 3.25 -10.53
CA ALA A 129 -28.11 2.56 -11.34
C ALA A 129 -28.12 2.99 -12.82
N GLU A 130 -27.46 4.10 -13.16
CA GLU A 130 -27.43 4.71 -14.49
C GLU A 130 -26.02 5.22 -14.83
N ALA A 131 -25.02 4.34 -14.89
CA ALA A 131 -23.74 4.71 -15.47
C ALA A 131 -23.92 4.92 -16.99
N ASP A 132 -23.83 6.17 -17.44
CA ASP A 132 -23.92 6.54 -18.87
C ASP A 132 -22.74 5.90 -19.63
N GLU A 133 -23.00 5.22 -20.76
CA GLU A 133 -21.99 4.47 -21.54
C GLU A 133 -20.86 5.37 -22.10
N THR A 134 -20.98 6.69 -21.93
CA THR A 134 -20.00 7.70 -22.38
C THR A 134 -18.91 7.99 -21.35
N ASP A 135 -19.02 7.48 -20.12
CA ASP A 135 -18.02 7.75 -19.09
C ASP A 135 -16.75 6.91 -19.31
N SER A 136 -15.61 7.56 -19.23
CA SER A 136 -14.29 7.01 -19.57
C SER A 136 -14.04 5.66 -18.89
N PRO A 137 -13.40 4.65 -19.55
CA PRO A 137 -13.09 3.33 -18.97
C PRO A 137 -12.14 3.37 -17.75
N TYR A 138 -11.72 4.56 -17.32
CA TYR A 138 -10.88 4.79 -16.16
C TYR A 138 -11.63 5.41 -14.96
N HIS A 139 -12.93 5.72 -15.07
CA HIS A 139 -13.74 6.13 -13.92
C HIS A 139 -14.15 4.90 -13.11
N ALA A 140 -13.70 4.81 -11.86
CA ALA A 140 -14.36 3.91 -10.92
C ALA A 140 -15.79 4.43 -10.74
N THR A 141 -16.79 3.56 -10.85
CA THR A 141 -18.23 3.94 -10.76
C THR A 141 -18.90 3.42 -9.48
N SER A 142 -18.12 2.78 -8.61
CA SER A 142 -18.64 2.11 -7.43
C SER A 142 -17.66 2.15 -6.26
N VAL A 143 -18.19 1.97 -5.07
CA VAL A 143 -17.43 1.68 -3.86
C VAL A 143 -17.87 0.34 -3.31
N ASP A 144 -16.92 -0.47 -2.86
CA ASP A 144 -17.19 -1.73 -2.19
C ASP A 144 -17.15 -1.55 -0.67
N ARG A 145 -18.06 -2.21 0.05
CA ARG A 145 -18.10 -2.13 1.51
C ARG A 145 -18.10 -3.51 2.13
N LEU A 146 -17.21 -3.70 3.09
CA LEU A 146 -17.12 -4.93 3.85
C LEU A 146 -18.38 -5.14 4.68
N THR A 147 -18.98 -6.33 4.63
CA THR A 147 -20.19 -6.66 5.39
C THR A 147 -19.94 -7.62 6.55
N SER A 148 -18.89 -8.44 6.47
CA SER A 148 -18.46 -9.40 7.49
C SER A 148 -16.94 -9.47 7.53
N ILE A 149 -16.38 -9.92 8.66
CA ILE A 149 -14.94 -10.24 8.75
C ILE A 149 -14.61 -11.62 8.18
N GLU A 150 -15.62 -12.50 8.06
CA GLU A 150 -15.44 -13.86 7.59
C GLU A 150 -15.25 -13.89 6.06
N GLU A 151 -14.50 -14.88 5.57
CA GLU A 151 -14.31 -15.06 4.13
C GLU A 151 -15.60 -15.51 3.42
N ASN A 152 -15.69 -15.24 2.12
CA ASN A 152 -16.87 -15.57 1.33
C ASN A 152 -16.89 -17.05 0.86
N ASP A 153 -15.75 -17.72 0.91
CA ASP A 153 -15.55 -19.13 0.55
C ASP A 153 -14.32 -19.66 1.29
N THR A 154 -14.21 -20.97 1.53
CA THR A 154 -13.09 -21.50 2.32
C THR A 154 -11.82 -21.66 1.47
N TYR A 155 -10.85 -20.80 1.73
CA TYR A 155 -9.53 -20.83 1.09
C TYR A 155 -8.57 -21.79 1.82
N PHE A 156 -8.88 -23.09 1.83
CA PHE A 156 -7.95 -24.09 2.34
C PHE A 156 -6.69 -24.12 1.46
N ILE A 157 -5.56 -23.74 2.05
CA ILE A 157 -4.25 -23.81 1.40
C ILE A 157 -3.52 -25.00 2.00
N GLU A 158 -3.43 -26.09 1.23
CA GLU A 158 -2.68 -27.26 1.65
C GLU A 158 -1.18 -26.97 1.73
N GLU A 159 -0.51 -27.58 2.71
CA GLU A 159 0.95 -27.57 2.84
C GLU A 159 1.65 -28.23 1.63
N GLU A 160 0.91 -28.89 0.75
CA GLU A 160 1.39 -29.72 -0.36
C GLU A 160 2.23 -28.95 -1.40
N TYR A 161 2.01 -27.63 -1.55
CA TYR A 161 2.76 -26.80 -2.51
C TYR A 161 4.06 -26.20 -1.96
N GLY A 162 4.44 -26.54 -0.73
CA GLY A 162 5.67 -26.04 -0.11
C GLY A 162 5.65 -24.53 0.14
N LEU A 163 4.45 -23.96 0.29
CA LEU A 163 4.23 -22.61 0.79
C LEU A 163 4.74 -22.52 2.22
N LYS A 164 5.37 -21.40 2.54
CA LYS A 164 5.89 -21.08 3.88
C LYS A 164 5.13 -19.95 4.55
N LEU A 165 4.45 -19.10 3.76
CA LEU A 165 3.68 -17.96 4.22
C LEU A 165 2.45 -17.75 3.34
N VAL A 166 1.31 -17.51 3.98
CA VAL A 166 0.08 -17.05 3.33
C VAL A 166 -0.27 -15.67 3.87
N TYR A 167 -0.52 -14.72 2.97
CA TYR A 167 -1.00 -13.39 3.28
C TYR A 167 -2.42 -13.21 2.77
N ALA A 168 -3.27 -12.52 3.54
CA ALA A 168 -4.56 -12.01 3.05
C ALA A 168 -4.51 -10.49 2.90
N CYS A 169 -5.03 -9.98 1.78
CA CYS A 169 -5.09 -8.54 1.52
C CYS A 169 -6.38 -7.93 2.08
N HIS A 170 -6.29 -6.76 2.72
CA HIS A 170 -7.47 -5.93 3.02
C HIS A 170 -7.12 -4.44 2.93
N ALA A 171 -8.11 -3.57 2.75
CA ALA A 171 -7.87 -2.13 2.84
C ALA A 171 -7.74 -1.71 4.31
N LEU A 172 -6.98 -0.65 4.59
CA LEU A 172 -6.82 -0.11 5.95
C LEU A 172 -8.16 0.18 6.64
N ILE A 173 -9.13 0.63 5.86
CA ILE A 173 -10.49 0.97 6.32
C ILE A 173 -11.48 -0.20 6.20
N GLY A 174 -11.01 -1.43 5.95
CA GLY A 174 -11.81 -2.64 5.74
C GLY A 174 -11.82 -3.05 4.26
N SER A 175 -12.58 -2.34 3.43
CA SER A 175 -12.50 -2.39 1.96
C SER A 175 -12.27 -1.00 1.36
N TRP A 176 -12.21 -0.83 0.03
CA TRP A 176 -11.93 0.49 -0.57
C TRP A 176 -12.99 1.53 -0.17
N GLY A 177 -14.26 1.14 -0.11
CA GLY A 177 -15.35 1.97 0.43
C GLY A 177 -15.54 1.89 1.94
N GLY A 178 -14.66 1.21 2.67
CA GLY A 178 -14.76 1.00 4.11
C GLY A 178 -15.66 -0.18 4.50
N VAL A 179 -16.36 -0.09 5.62
CA VAL A 179 -17.32 -1.09 6.11
C VAL A 179 -18.76 -0.62 5.94
N LEU A 180 -19.71 -1.53 5.75
CA LEU A 180 -21.12 -1.19 5.57
C LEU A 180 -21.79 -0.84 6.92
N PRO A 181 -22.26 0.40 7.16
CA PRO A 181 -22.79 0.75 8.48
C PRO A 181 -24.10 0.06 8.86
N THR A 182 -24.88 -0.34 7.86
CA THR A 182 -26.14 -1.06 8.06
C THR A 182 -25.94 -2.54 8.34
N SER A 183 -24.75 -3.11 8.08
CA SER A 183 -24.43 -4.50 8.41
C SER A 183 -24.57 -4.74 9.91
N GLU A 184 -25.27 -5.80 10.28
CA GLU A 184 -25.43 -6.21 11.68
C GLU A 184 -24.07 -6.55 12.33
N GLU A 185 -23.19 -7.20 11.58
CA GLU A 185 -21.86 -7.59 12.04
C GLU A 185 -20.90 -6.40 12.18
N MET A 186 -20.98 -5.41 11.28
CA MET A 186 -20.09 -4.25 11.33
C MET A 186 -20.55 -3.22 12.36
N ARG A 187 -21.84 -3.20 12.72
CA ARG A 187 -22.42 -2.22 13.65
C ARG A 187 -21.70 -2.17 15.00
N LYS A 188 -21.15 -3.30 15.47
CA LYS A 188 -20.40 -3.36 16.75
C LYS A 188 -19.13 -2.49 16.77
N TYR A 189 -18.63 -2.07 15.61
CA TYR A 189 -17.46 -1.19 15.48
C TYR A 189 -17.83 0.29 15.36
N ASP A 190 -19.14 0.62 15.41
CA ASP A 190 -19.67 1.98 15.27
C ASP A 190 -19.23 2.71 13.98
N PRO A 191 -19.49 2.14 12.80
CA PRO A 191 -19.14 2.77 11.53
C PRO A 191 -20.12 3.89 11.12
N TRP A 192 -19.63 4.88 10.38
CA TRP A 192 -20.47 5.89 9.73
C TRP A 192 -19.91 6.28 8.36
N ILE A 193 -20.77 6.85 7.50
CA ILE A 193 -20.36 7.34 6.19
C ILE A 193 -19.68 8.71 6.32
N LYS A 194 -18.46 8.81 5.82
CA LYS A 194 -17.70 10.05 5.72
C LYS A 194 -17.27 10.32 4.29
N HIS A 195 -17.72 11.43 3.74
CA HIS A 195 -17.28 11.89 2.43
C HIS A 195 -15.88 12.47 2.52
N ILE A 196 -15.02 12.08 1.59
CA ILE A 196 -13.70 12.68 1.44
C ILE A 196 -13.84 14.02 0.69
N VAL A 197 -12.86 14.90 0.91
CA VAL A 197 -12.77 16.17 0.18
C VAL A 197 -11.36 16.28 -0.37
N GLN A 198 -11.22 16.26 -1.69
CA GLN A 198 -9.93 16.52 -2.32
C GLN A 198 -9.56 18.01 -2.20
N SER A 199 -8.27 18.30 -1.95
CA SER A 199 -7.78 19.67 -1.90
C SER A 199 -7.67 20.29 -3.32
N PRO A 200 -7.72 21.64 -3.45
CA PRO A 200 -7.49 22.30 -4.74
C PRO A 200 -6.17 21.91 -5.41
N GLY A 201 -5.11 21.69 -4.62
CA GLY A 201 -3.82 21.22 -5.13
C GLY A 201 -3.91 19.80 -5.72
N ASN A 202 -4.63 18.90 -5.06
CA ASN A 202 -4.83 17.53 -5.55
C ASN A 202 -5.54 17.49 -6.91
N VAL A 203 -6.63 18.26 -7.05
CA VAL A 203 -7.43 18.31 -8.31
C VAL A 203 -6.76 19.10 -9.44
N SER A 204 -5.75 19.93 -9.13
CA SER A 204 -5.09 20.80 -10.12
C SER A 204 -4.07 20.10 -11.02
N HIS A 205 -3.71 18.84 -10.73
CA HIS A 205 -2.58 18.16 -11.38
C HIS A 205 -2.95 16.79 -11.95
N VAL A 206 -3.17 15.78 -11.09
CA VAL A 206 -3.49 14.41 -11.51
C VAL A 206 -4.76 13.98 -10.79
N ILE A 207 -5.86 13.88 -11.54
CA ILE A 207 -7.13 13.41 -10.99
C ILE A 207 -7.04 11.91 -10.77
N CYS A 208 -7.10 11.49 -9.51
CA CYS A 208 -7.22 10.08 -9.16
C CYS A 208 -8.69 9.67 -9.30
N THR A 209 -9.03 9.01 -10.40
CA THR A 209 -10.41 8.59 -10.71
C THR A 209 -10.99 7.63 -9.67
N THR A 210 -10.15 6.91 -8.93
CA THR A 210 -10.54 6.07 -7.79
C THR A 210 -11.20 6.86 -6.65
N LEU A 211 -10.87 8.15 -6.50
CA LEU A 211 -11.42 8.98 -5.42
C LEU A 211 -12.85 9.45 -5.72
N GLY A 212 -13.26 9.48 -6.99
CA GLY A 212 -14.60 9.97 -7.39
C GLY A 212 -15.74 9.24 -6.66
N PRO A 213 -15.79 7.91 -6.67
CA PRO A 213 -16.79 7.16 -5.90
C PRO A 213 -16.70 7.39 -4.40
N MET A 214 -15.50 7.52 -3.84
CA MET A 214 -15.31 7.79 -2.41
C MET A 214 -15.80 9.19 -2.02
N GLU A 215 -15.66 10.19 -2.88
CA GLU A 215 -16.25 11.52 -2.69
C GLU A 215 -17.77 11.47 -2.75
N LYS A 216 -18.31 10.75 -3.73
CA LYS A 216 -19.75 10.67 -3.99
C LYS A 216 -20.52 9.86 -2.96
N TYR A 217 -20.08 8.64 -2.68
CA TYR A 217 -20.76 7.68 -1.81
C TYR A 217 -20.21 7.67 -0.39
N GLY A 218 -19.07 8.31 -0.17
CA GLY A 218 -18.40 8.34 1.12
C GLY A 218 -17.78 7.00 1.51
N ILE A 219 -16.98 7.05 2.56
CA ILE A 219 -16.26 5.92 3.14
C ILE A 219 -16.94 5.52 4.44
N GLY A 220 -17.23 4.23 4.60
CA GLY A 220 -17.71 3.62 5.83
C GLY A 220 -16.59 3.51 6.84
N MET A 221 -16.35 4.61 7.56
CA MET A 221 -15.23 4.76 8.47
C MET A 221 -15.59 4.18 9.84
N ILE A 222 -14.66 3.46 10.45
CA ILE A 222 -14.75 2.95 11.82
C ILE A 222 -14.22 4.01 12.79
N ALA A 223 -14.81 4.12 13.99
CA ALA A 223 -14.33 5.05 15.00
C ALA A 223 -12.86 4.74 15.38
N PRO A 224 -11.97 5.75 15.49
CA PRO A 224 -10.61 5.50 15.97
C PRO A 224 -10.54 4.83 17.35
N SER A 225 -11.58 4.96 18.17
CA SER A 225 -11.70 4.26 19.46
C SER A 225 -12.02 2.77 19.33
N ASN A 226 -12.56 2.34 18.19
CA ASN A 226 -12.97 0.95 17.94
C ASN A 226 -12.09 0.24 16.89
N ILE A 227 -11.18 0.97 16.21
CA ILE A 227 -10.40 0.41 15.10
C ILE A 227 -9.49 -0.74 15.52
N TYR A 228 -8.89 -0.68 16.72
CA TYR A 228 -8.11 -1.80 17.25
C TYR A 228 -8.94 -3.07 17.39
N ARG A 229 -10.17 -2.96 17.91
CA ARG A 229 -11.08 -4.11 18.04
C ARG A 229 -11.44 -4.69 16.68
N PHE A 230 -11.65 -3.84 15.68
CA PHE A 230 -11.90 -4.31 14.31
C PHE A 230 -10.72 -5.10 13.75
N TYR A 231 -9.49 -4.58 13.85
CA TYR A 231 -8.33 -5.30 13.38
C TYR A 231 -8.04 -6.56 14.20
N ASP A 232 -8.20 -6.53 15.52
CA ASP A 232 -7.98 -7.71 16.36
C ASP A 232 -8.96 -8.82 16.01
N ASP A 233 -10.26 -8.51 15.86
CA ASP A 233 -11.28 -9.47 15.45
C ASP A 233 -10.97 -10.04 14.04
N LEU A 234 -10.64 -9.18 13.07
CA LEU A 234 -10.32 -9.58 11.68
C LEU A 234 -9.05 -10.43 11.61
N HIS A 235 -7.97 -10.01 12.26
CA HIS A 235 -6.68 -10.69 12.21
C HIS A 235 -6.67 -11.98 13.02
N SER A 236 -7.38 -12.02 14.15
CA SER A 236 -7.62 -13.28 14.90
C SER A 236 -8.34 -14.30 14.03
N TYR A 237 -9.37 -13.86 13.30
CA TYR A 237 -10.11 -14.70 12.38
C TYR A 237 -9.22 -15.23 11.24
N LEU A 238 -8.49 -14.34 10.56
CA LEU A 238 -7.57 -14.74 9.48
C LEU A 238 -6.50 -15.72 9.97
N ALA A 239 -5.91 -15.49 11.15
CA ALA A 239 -4.96 -16.41 11.76
C ALA A 239 -5.60 -17.79 12.03
N SER A 240 -6.89 -17.84 12.41
CA SER A 240 -7.63 -19.10 12.57
C SER A 240 -7.86 -19.86 11.26
N CYS A 241 -7.81 -19.15 10.12
CA CYS A 241 -7.86 -19.71 8.77
C CYS A 241 -6.46 -20.04 8.21
N ASN A 242 -5.43 -20.13 9.06
CA ASN A 242 -4.02 -20.38 8.69
C ASN A 242 -3.39 -19.30 7.78
N VAL A 243 -3.83 -18.05 7.92
CA VAL A 243 -3.13 -16.90 7.32
C VAL A 243 -1.99 -16.47 8.24
N ASP A 244 -0.79 -16.32 7.67
CA ASP A 244 0.45 -15.99 8.41
C ASP A 244 0.69 -14.48 8.54
N GLY A 245 -0.02 -13.65 7.79
CA GLY A 245 0.16 -12.21 7.77
C GLY A 245 -0.85 -11.47 6.88
N VAL A 246 -0.75 -10.15 6.83
CA VAL A 246 -1.65 -9.32 6.02
C VAL A 246 -0.91 -8.37 5.10
N LYS A 247 -1.47 -8.16 3.92
CA LYS A 247 -1.15 -7.02 3.05
C LYS A 247 -2.24 -5.97 3.26
N VAL A 248 -1.87 -4.78 3.67
CA VAL A 248 -2.83 -3.71 3.98
C VAL A 248 -2.71 -2.59 2.96
N ASP A 249 -3.73 -2.45 2.11
CA ASP A 249 -3.82 -1.48 1.02
C ASP A 249 -4.62 -0.23 1.40
N VAL A 250 -4.71 0.72 0.47
CA VAL A 250 -5.52 1.96 0.56
C VAL A 250 -5.18 2.84 1.77
N GLN A 251 -3.96 2.74 2.31
CA GLN A 251 -3.61 3.42 3.57
C GLN A 251 -3.63 4.96 3.45
N ASN A 252 -3.21 5.49 2.30
CA ASN A 252 -3.16 6.93 2.05
C ASN A 252 -4.54 7.61 2.14
N VAL A 253 -5.65 6.87 2.04
CA VAL A 253 -7.00 7.47 2.08
C VAL A 253 -7.29 8.24 3.37
N LEU A 254 -6.62 7.88 4.48
CA LEU A 254 -6.82 8.54 5.78
C LEU A 254 -6.42 10.03 5.77
N GLU A 255 -5.52 10.46 4.89
CA GLU A 255 -5.16 11.88 4.77
C GLU A 255 -6.38 12.75 4.42
N LEU A 256 -7.33 12.18 3.67
CA LEU A 256 -8.56 12.86 3.24
C LEU A 256 -9.70 12.73 4.28
N LEU A 257 -9.48 11.97 5.35
CA LEU A 257 -10.46 11.67 6.39
C LEU A 257 -10.12 12.30 7.75
N GLY A 258 -9.04 13.06 7.87
CA GLY A 258 -8.54 13.61 9.15
C GLY A 258 -9.42 14.66 9.84
N SER A 259 -10.42 15.24 9.15
CA SER A 259 -11.32 16.23 9.74
C SER A 259 -12.05 15.66 10.98
N CYS A 260 -12.19 16.43 12.05
CA CYS A 260 -12.86 16.02 13.31
C CYS A 260 -12.13 15.01 14.22
N TYR A 261 -10.94 14.49 13.86
CA TYR A 261 -10.18 13.53 14.69
C TYR A 261 -8.79 14.03 15.13
N GLY A 262 -8.68 15.33 15.42
CA GLY A 262 -7.39 15.95 15.75
C GLY A 262 -6.48 16.18 14.53
N GLY A 263 -7.00 15.96 13.33
CA GLY A 263 -6.28 16.12 12.06
C GLY A 263 -5.75 14.80 11.50
N ARG A 264 -5.27 14.85 10.25
CA ARG A 264 -4.76 13.68 9.51
C ARG A 264 -3.65 12.92 10.24
N VAL A 265 -2.75 13.63 10.92
CA VAL A 265 -1.62 13.05 11.67
C VAL A 265 -2.12 12.21 12.84
N ALA A 266 -3.00 12.77 13.68
CA ALA A 266 -3.54 12.06 14.83
C ALA A 266 -4.36 10.85 14.40
N LEU A 267 -5.16 10.99 13.34
CA LEU A 267 -5.96 9.89 12.80
C LEU A 267 -5.09 8.75 12.27
N MET A 268 -4.09 9.07 11.43
CA MET A 268 -3.16 8.07 10.89
C MET A 268 -2.41 7.37 12.01
N GLY A 269 -1.88 8.12 12.99
CA GLY A 269 -1.21 7.56 14.16
C GLY A 269 -2.04 6.51 14.88
N ARG A 270 -3.33 6.78 15.11
CA ARG A 270 -4.24 5.82 15.77
C ARG A 270 -4.50 4.57 14.94
N TYR A 271 -4.68 4.71 13.63
CA TYR A 271 -4.91 3.57 12.76
C TYR A 271 -3.66 2.69 12.62
N GLN A 272 -2.48 3.29 12.49
CA GLN A 272 -1.22 2.55 12.40
C GLN A 272 -0.87 1.85 13.72
N GLU A 273 -1.02 2.54 14.87
CA GLU A 273 -0.84 1.95 16.21
C GLU A 273 -1.74 0.71 16.37
N ALA A 274 -3.04 0.86 16.07
CA ALA A 274 -3.99 -0.24 16.14
C ALA A 274 -3.66 -1.42 15.19
N LEU A 275 -3.23 -1.12 13.97
CA LEU A 275 -2.85 -2.11 12.96
C LEU A 275 -1.60 -2.90 13.39
N GLU A 276 -0.56 -2.20 13.83
CA GLU A 276 0.69 -2.83 14.26
C GLU A 276 0.45 -3.69 15.51
N GLU A 277 -0.34 -3.21 16.48
CA GLU A 277 -0.68 -3.98 17.68
C GLU A 277 -1.48 -5.26 17.36
N SER A 278 -2.45 -5.20 16.45
CA SER A 278 -3.22 -6.38 16.06
C SER A 278 -2.36 -7.40 15.30
N VAL A 279 -1.44 -6.93 14.43
CA VAL A 279 -0.51 -7.81 13.71
C VAL A 279 0.44 -8.51 14.67
N ILE A 280 1.04 -7.78 15.62
CA ILE A 280 1.96 -8.36 16.62
C ILE A 280 1.23 -9.42 17.46
N ARG A 281 -0.04 -9.19 17.77
CA ARG A 281 -0.85 -10.08 18.60
C ARG A 281 -1.24 -11.37 17.88
N ASN A 282 -1.58 -11.29 16.59
CA ASN A 282 -2.23 -12.40 15.88
C ASN A 282 -1.30 -13.16 14.93
N PHE A 283 -0.27 -12.51 14.36
CA PHE A 283 0.59 -13.11 13.36
C PHE A 283 2.01 -13.33 13.86
N HIS A 284 2.52 -14.56 13.69
CA HIS A 284 3.90 -14.87 14.02
C HIS A 284 4.86 -14.03 13.15
N ARG A 285 5.92 -13.50 13.77
CA ARG A 285 7.00 -12.75 13.09
C ARG A 285 6.61 -11.38 12.49
N ASN A 286 5.46 -10.80 12.87
CA ASN A 286 5.07 -9.45 12.45
C ASN A 286 5.00 -9.29 10.92
N ASN A 287 4.31 -10.24 10.26
CA ASN A 287 4.16 -10.29 8.81
C ASN A 287 3.10 -9.28 8.34
N LEU A 288 3.53 -8.03 8.13
CA LEU A 288 2.71 -6.96 7.57
C LEU A 288 3.38 -6.40 6.31
N ILE A 289 2.63 -6.40 5.20
CA ILE A 289 3.01 -5.71 3.96
C ILE A 289 2.16 -4.45 3.87
N CYS A 290 2.79 -3.27 3.84
CA CYS A 290 2.08 -1.99 3.74
C CYS A 290 1.98 -1.54 2.29
N GLY A 291 0.85 -1.79 1.64
CA GLY A 291 0.58 -1.30 0.29
C GLY A 291 -0.09 0.07 0.30
N MET A 292 0.14 0.87 -0.75
CA MET A 292 -0.51 2.18 -0.92
C MET A 292 -0.33 3.12 0.29
N SER A 293 0.87 3.07 0.88
CA SER A 293 1.23 3.54 2.21
C SER A 293 2.26 4.67 2.22
N LEU A 294 2.60 5.18 1.04
CA LEU A 294 3.68 6.15 0.88
C LEU A 294 3.28 7.60 1.20
N SER A 295 2.24 7.79 2.01
CA SER A 295 1.89 9.07 2.59
C SER A 295 2.88 9.44 3.69
N ASN A 296 3.09 10.73 3.87
CA ASN A 296 3.95 11.20 4.94
C ASN A 296 3.39 10.84 6.31
N ASP A 297 2.08 10.96 6.49
CA ASP A 297 1.49 10.61 7.78
C ASP A 297 1.74 9.14 8.11
N HIS A 298 1.69 8.23 7.14
CA HIS A 298 2.06 6.83 7.34
C HIS A 298 3.54 6.67 7.67
N ILE A 299 4.43 7.27 6.86
CA ILE A 299 5.89 7.21 7.05
C ILE A 299 6.31 7.70 8.44
N TYR A 300 5.68 8.77 8.96
CA TYR A 300 5.99 9.31 10.28
C TYR A 300 5.28 8.60 11.43
N SER A 301 4.19 7.89 11.15
CA SER A 301 3.36 7.23 12.19
C SER A 301 3.70 5.77 12.41
N SER A 302 4.34 5.09 11.45
CA SER A 302 4.77 3.70 11.68
C SER A 302 5.85 3.69 12.76
N SER A 303 5.63 2.91 13.82
CA SER A 303 6.53 2.88 14.98
C SER A 303 7.92 2.33 14.64
N ARG A 304 8.05 1.72 13.45
CA ARG A 304 9.27 1.06 12.95
C ARG A 304 9.95 1.81 11.81
N VAL A 305 9.36 2.89 11.27
CA VAL A 305 9.98 3.71 10.23
C VAL A 305 10.76 4.85 10.88
N GLN A 306 12.08 4.65 10.96
CA GLN A 306 13.02 5.67 11.39
C GLN A 306 13.58 6.35 10.13
N LEU A 307 13.17 7.59 9.85
CA LEU A 307 13.34 8.18 8.51
C LEU A 307 14.79 8.59 8.19
N LEU A 308 15.34 8.03 7.11
CA LEU A 308 16.36 8.62 6.24
C LEU A 308 15.91 8.44 4.77
N GLY A 309 15.28 9.45 4.19
CA GLY A 309 14.64 9.41 2.86
C GLY A 309 15.58 9.31 1.64
N LEU A 310 16.80 8.83 1.82
CA LEU A 310 17.77 8.58 0.75
C LEU A 310 18.18 7.09 0.65
N LEU A 311 17.84 6.29 1.67
CA LEU A 311 18.14 4.87 1.75
C LEU A 311 16.91 4.12 2.26
N MET A 312 15.77 4.23 1.56
CA MET A 312 14.57 3.48 1.95
C MET A 312 14.89 2.00 2.17
N GLY A 313 15.76 1.39 1.33
CA GLY A 313 16.20 0.00 1.44
C GLY A 313 16.90 -0.41 2.75
N GLU A 314 17.40 0.54 3.55
CA GLU A 314 18.02 0.25 4.86
C GLU A 314 17.00 0.34 6.02
N ILE A 315 15.81 0.90 5.78
CA ILE A 315 14.79 1.18 6.81
C ILE A 315 13.52 0.37 6.56
N ALA A 316 13.18 0.18 5.28
CA ALA A 316 12.05 -0.58 4.78
C ALA A 316 12.49 -1.34 3.53
N VAL A 317 11.98 -2.56 3.33
CA VAL A 317 12.20 -3.26 2.08
C VAL A 317 11.21 -2.68 1.06
N PRO A 318 11.67 -2.01 -0.01
CA PRO A 318 10.74 -1.45 -0.99
C PRO A 318 10.03 -2.59 -1.71
N ASP A 319 8.72 -2.50 -1.77
CA ASP A 319 7.90 -3.37 -2.59
C ASP A 319 7.56 -2.64 -3.90
N TRP A 320 8.06 -3.16 -5.01
CA TRP A 320 7.87 -2.57 -6.35
C TRP A 320 6.62 -3.10 -7.04
N ASP A 321 5.74 -3.72 -6.28
CA ASP A 321 4.53 -4.38 -6.76
C ASP A 321 4.85 -5.58 -7.67
N MET A 322 3.82 -6.33 -8.02
CA MET A 322 3.89 -7.48 -8.90
C MET A 322 4.31 -7.08 -10.32
N PHE A 323 4.70 -8.08 -11.13
CA PHE A 323 4.85 -7.91 -12.57
C PHE A 323 4.20 -9.05 -13.34
N PHE A 324 3.76 -8.72 -14.55
CA PHE A 324 3.27 -9.68 -15.53
C PHE A 324 4.41 -10.53 -16.08
N SER A 325 4.33 -11.85 -15.91
CA SER A 325 5.32 -12.77 -16.49
C SER A 325 5.24 -12.87 -18.01
N ASP A 326 4.11 -12.53 -18.62
CA ASP A 326 3.85 -12.58 -20.06
C ASP A 326 4.08 -11.23 -20.79
N HIS A 327 4.57 -10.20 -20.08
CA HIS A 327 4.84 -8.90 -20.66
C HIS A 327 6.22 -8.83 -21.31
N TYR A 328 6.38 -8.07 -22.40
CA TYR A 328 7.65 -7.98 -23.15
C TYR A 328 8.82 -7.39 -22.33
N THR A 329 8.54 -6.76 -21.19
CA THR A 329 9.54 -6.26 -20.22
C THR A 329 9.66 -7.11 -18.95
N ALA A 330 9.04 -8.29 -18.91
CA ALA A 330 8.99 -9.15 -17.72
C ALA A 330 10.40 -9.49 -17.19
N GLU A 331 11.33 -9.86 -18.08
CA GLU A 331 12.72 -10.15 -17.70
C GLU A 331 13.41 -8.97 -17.04
N PHE A 332 13.22 -7.76 -17.58
CA PHE A 332 13.75 -6.53 -17.00
C PHE A 332 13.15 -6.27 -15.62
N HIS A 333 11.83 -6.42 -15.47
CA HIS A 333 11.14 -6.20 -14.20
C HIS A 333 11.52 -7.23 -13.13
N ALA A 334 11.73 -8.49 -13.51
CA ALA A 334 12.22 -9.55 -12.63
C ALA A 334 13.65 -9.24 -12.17
N ALA A 335 14.55 -8.95 -13.11
CA ALA A 335 15.93 -8.62 -12.82
C ALA A 335 16.06 -7.36 -11.94
N ALA A 336 15.30 -6.30 -12.24
CA ALA A 336 15.36 -5.06 -11.50
C ALA A 336 14.93 -5.22 -10.03
N ARG A 337 13.91 -6.04 -9.74
CA ARG A 337 13.50 -6.37 -8.36
C ARG A 337 14.55 -7.23 -7.64
N ALA A 338 15.07 -8.24 -8.32
CA ALA A 338 16.10 -9.12 -7.77
C ALA A 338 17.39 -8.35 -7.42
N PHE A 339 17.86 -7.47 -8.32
CA PHE A 339 19.02 -6.61 -8.07
C PHE A 339 18.73 -5.50 -7.05
N GLY A 340 17.48 -5.04 -6.98
CA GLY A 340 17.03 -4.00 -6.05
C GLY A 340 16.77 -4.48 -4.62
N GLY A 341 16.90 -5.78 -4.34
CA GLY A 341 16.60 -6.36 -3.03
C GLY A 341 15.13 -6.27 -2.64
N CYS A 342 14.23 -6.22 -3.64
CA CYS A 342 12.78 -6.15 -3.45
C CYS A 342 12.18 -7.55 -3.50
N PRO A 343 11.03 -7.82 -2.86
CA PRO A 343 10.30 -9.07 -3.03
C PRO A 343 10.02 -9.31 -4.52
N VAL A 344 10.21 -10.56 -4.96
CA VAL A 344 9.95 -10.98 -6.35
C VAL A 344 8.73 -11.88 -6.37
N TYR A 345 7.60 -11.31 -6.78
CA TYR A 345 6.37 -12.05 -6.95
C TYR A 345 5.63 -11.60 -8.20
N VAL A 346 4.99 -12.57 -8.85
CA VAL A 346 4.41 -12.42 -10.19
C VAL A 346 2.89 -12.43 -10.14
N GLN A 347 2.30 -11.95 -11.23
CA GLN A 347 0.92 -12.17 -11.59
C GLN A 347 0.84 -13.09 -12.81
N LEU A 348 -0.15 -13.98 -12.81
CA LEU A 348 -0.49 -14.84 -13.95
C LEU A 348 -1.81 -14.36 -14.54
N ARG A 349 -1.85 -14.12 -15.86
CA ARG A 349 -3.14 -13.96 -16.55
C ARG A 349 -3.81 -15.33 -16.70
N ARG A 350 -5.13 -15.37 -16.50
CA ARG A 350 -5.94 -16.51 -16.95
C ARG A 350 -5.70 -16.71 -18.45
N SER A 351 -5.22 -17.88 -18.84
CA SER A 351 -5.36 -18.36 -20.22
C SER A 351 -6.86 -18.47 -20.51
N HIS A 352 -7.37 -17.63 -21.39
CA HIS A 352 -8.75 -17.69 -21.88
C HIS A 352 -9.05 -19.00 -22.59
#